data_AF-A0A212LNQ6-F1
#
_entry.id   AF-A0A212LNQ6-F1
#
_cell.length_a   1.000
_cell.length_b   1.000
_cell.length_c   1.000
_cell.angle_alpha   90.00
_cell.angle_beta   90.00
_cell.angle_gamma   90.00
#
_symmetry.space_group_name_H-M   'P 1'
#
loop_
_entity.id
_entity.type
_entity.pdbx_description
1 polymer ?
#
loop_
_entity_poly.entity_id
_entity_poly.type
_entity_poly.pdbx_seq_one_letter_code
_entity_poly.pdbx_strand_id
1 'polypeptide(L)'
;MRSQVLALIAYVGLLAGLYCGPAAAHSPYFSQSEAISVPGYDTVTLRLLHGDGIFVADPVRAVVVDRDGRLLGASPMSAVLGMICESETEHRTCRVYDGVSGKIYEPAPAKLRDGGVIEMDGRPQAYPEDMTTDFGFEERPAGLTETVRFEIQQLLSSWMATILALAWSALFWGLAMPLIQAVLGRRRRPRALAIVLRLAGVALMAPITALAWLLSPYSLAYLAVVVTGGALLAYLFAKPWRTATA
;
A
#
# COMPACT_ATOMS: atom_id res chain seq x y z
N MET A 1 4.12 -27.64 -32.92
CA MET A 1 3.19 -27.39 -31.79
C MET A 1 3.64 -27.97 -30.46
N ARG A 2 4.05 -29.25 -30.36
CA ARG A 2 4.47 -29.87 -29.08
C ARG A 2 5.61 -29.15 -28.33
N SER A 3 6.61 -28.61 -29.03
CA SER A 3 7.73 -27.90 -28.42
C SER A 3 7.34 -26.55 -27.78
N GLN A 4 6.36 -25.82 -28.34
CA GLN A 4 5.93 -24.53 -27.78
C GLN A 4 5.07 -24.72 -26.51
N VAL A 5 4.29 -25.81 -26.45
CA VAL A 5 3.49 -26.14 -25.25
C VAL A 5 4.39 -26.51 -24.08
N LEU A 6 5.45 -27.28 -24.31
CA LEU A 6 6.42 -27.64 -23.26
C LEU A 6 7.20 -26.42 -22.75
N ALA A 7 7.59 -25.49 -23.64
CA ALA A 7 8.25 -24.25 -23.24
C ALA A 7 7.33 -23.35 -22.40
N LEU A 8 6.04 -23.27 -22.75
CA LEU A 8 5.05 -22.51 -21.98
C LEU A 8 4.83 -23.13 -20.59
N ILE A 9 4.70 -24.46 -20.50
CA ILE A 9 4.52 -25.16 -19.21
C ILE A 9 5.76 -24.99 -18.33
N ALA A 10 6.96 -25.10 -18.90
CA ALA A 10 8.21 -24.88 -18.15
C ALA A 10 8.33 -23.43 -17.68
N TYR A 11 7.95 -22.44 -18.50
CA TYR A 11 7.98 -21.03 -18.14
C TYR A 11 6.95 -20.70 -17.05
N VAL A 12 5.71 -21.21 -17.17
CA VAL A 12 4.67 -21.06 -16.15
C VAL A 12 5.06 -21.79 -14.85
N GLY A 13 5.65 -22.99 -14.94
CA GLY A 13 6.14 -23.74 -13.78
C GLY A 13 7.31 -23.05 -13.08
N LEU A 14 8.24 -22.46 -13.83
CA LEU A 14 9.34 -21.66 -13.29
C LEU A 14 8.82 -20.38 -12.62
N LEU A 15 7.87 -19.67 -13.26
CA LEU A 15 7.23 -18.50 -12.68
C LEU A 15 6.44 -18.84 -11.41
N ALA A 16 5.72 -19.96 -11.41
CA ALA A 16 4.99 -20.45 -10.24
C ALA A 16 5.94 -20.86 -9.11
N GLY A 17 7.05 -21.52 -9.41
CA GLY A 17 8.08 -21.89 -8.43
C GLY A 17 8.84 -20.69 -7.86
N LEU A 18 9.05 -19.64 -8.66
CA LEU A 18 9.61 -18.36 -8.18
C LEU A 18 8.62 -17.56 -7.33
N TYR A 19 7.31 -17.72 -7.55
CA TYR A 19 6.26 -17.08 -6.75
C TYR A 19 5.91 -17.86 -5.47
N CYS A 20 6.03 -19.19 -5.50
CA CYS A 20 5.84 -20.05 -4.33
C CYS A 20 7.17 -20.20 -3.57
N GLY A 21 7.67 -19.10 -3.01
CA GLY A 21 8.67 -19.19 -1.95
C GLY A 21 8.12 -19.99 -0.76
N PRO A 22 8.97 -20.49 0.15
CA PRO A 22 8.48 -21.05 1.40
C PRO A 22 7.51 -20.05 2.03
N ALA A 23 6.35 -20.51 2.48
CA ALA A 23 5.42 -19.72 3.28
C ALA A 23 6.18 -19.29 4.54
N ALA A 24 6.87 -18.16 4.44
CA ALA A 24 7.50 -17.52 5.57
C ALA A 24 6.35 -16.97 6.39
N ALA A 25 5.88 -17.76 7.36
CA ALA A 25 5.06 -17.22 8.43
C ALA A 25 5.90 -16.12 9.10
N HIS A 26 5.61 -14.88 8.74
CA HIS A 26 6.30 -13.73 9.29
C HIS A 26 5.79 -13.55 10.70
N SER A 27 6.60 -13.81 11.73
CA SER A 27 6.24 -13.47 13.11
C SER A 27 5.79 -12.00 13.21
N PRO A 28 4.89 -11.64 14.14
CA PRO A 28 4.41 -10.27 14.22
C PRO A 28 5.57 -9.30 14.42
N TYR A 29 5.44 -8.09 13.91
CA TYR A 29 6.48 -7.08 14.04
C TYR A 29 5.92 -5.67 14.09
N PHE A 30 6.67 -4.75 14.70
CA PHE A 30 6.34 -3.33 14.70
C PHE A 30 7.06 -2.63 13.55
N SER A 31 6.32 -1.98 12.66
CA SER A 31 6.91 -1.21 11.55
C SER A 31 7.19 0.24 11.93
N GLN A 32 6.43 0.80 12.87
CA GLN A 32 6.61 2.14 13.43
C GLN A 32 6.31 2.12 14.92
N SER A 33 7.00 2.95 15.70
CA SER A 33 6.85 3.04 17.15
C SER A 33 7.16 4.45 17.63
N GLU A 34 6.21 5.04 18.33
CA GLU A 34 6.23 6.45 18.71
C GLU A 34 5.74 6.61 20.14
N ALA A 35 6.56 7.22 21.01
CA ALA A 35 6.17 7.54 22.36
C ALA A 35 5.20 8.73 22.37
N ILE A 36 4.05 8.58 23.02
CA ILE A 36 3.00 9.61 23.08
C ILE A 36 2.60 9.88 24.53
N SER A 37 2.15 11.11 24.78
CA SER A 37 1.57 11.51 26.06
C SER A 37 0.06 11.34 26.01
N VAL A 38 -0.50 10.53 26.90
CA VAL A 38 -1.94 10.29 26.99
C VAL A 38 -2.41 10.69 28.39
N PRO A 39 -3.40 11.60 28.54
CA PRO A 39 -3.90 12.03 29.84
C PRO A 39 -4.31 10.84 30.74
N GLY A 40 -3.82 10.81 31.98
CA GLY A 40 -4.15 9.77 32.96
C GLY A 40 -3.30 8.50 32.86
N TYR A 41 -2.35 8.44 31.92
CA TYR A 41 -1.40 7.34 31.77
C TYR A 41 0.03 7.88 31.88
N ASP A 42 0.96 7.02 32.32
CA ASP A 42 2.39 7.24 32.07
C ASP A 42 2.63 7.30 30.55
N THR A 43 3.84 7.69 30.11
CA THR A 43 4.19 7.64 28.69
C THR A 43 3.90 6.26 28.10
N VAL A 44 3.04 6.22 27.07
CA VAL A 44 2.69 5.01 26.32
C VAL A 44 3.31 5.06 24.94
N THR A 45 3.40 3.93 24.27
CA THR A 45 3.93 3.83 22.90
C THR A 45 2.80 3.48 21.94
N LEU A 46 2.59 4.31 20.93
CA LEU A 46 1.75 3.99 19.78
C LEU A 46 2.59 3.27 18.73
N ARG A 47 2.14 2.10 18.27
CA ARG A 47 2.86 1.27 17.31
C ARG A 47 1.97 0.80 16.18
N LEU A 48 2.57 0.54 15.02
CA LEU A 48 1.92 -0.19 13.94
C LEU A 48 2.37 -1.65 14.00
N LEU A 49 1.49 -2.53 14.46
CA LEU A 49 1.72 -3.96 14.60
C LEU A 49 1.21 -4.69 13.36
N HIS A 50 2.13 -5.37 12.67
CA HIS A 50 1.84 -6.27 11.55
C HIS A 50 1.71 -7.70 12.07
N GLY A 51 0.71 -8.43 11.56
CA GLY A 51 0.49 -9.84 11.87
C GLY A 51 1.15 -10.79 10.87
N ASP A 52 0.92 -12.08 11.07
CA ASP A 52 1.45 -13.15 10.22
C ASP A 52 0.59 -13.28 8.95
N GLY A 53 0.84 -12.46 7.94
CA GLY A 53 0.20 -12.61 6.64
C GLY A 53 0.65 -13.90 5.96
N ILE A 54 -0.24 -14.89 5.81
CA ILE A 54 0.10 -16.17 5.15
C ILE A 54 0.02 -16.06 3.61
N PHE A 55 -0.90 -15.26 3.06
CA PHE A 55 -1.18 -15.22 1.62
C PHE A 55 -1.42 -13.83 1.00
N VAL A 56 -1.48 -12.76 1.80
CA VAL A 56 -1.82 -11.38 1.40
C VAL A 56 -1.02 -10.39 2.26
N ALA A 57 -1.04 -9.09 1.93
CA ALA A 57 -0.43 -8.04 2.74
C ALA A 57 -0.70 -8.26 4.25
N ASP A 58 0.37 -8.18 5.05
CA ASP A 58 0.30 -8.40 6.48
C ASP A 58 -0.75 -7.48 7.11
N PRO A 59 -1.79 -8.03 7.78
CA PRO A 59 -2.78 -7.20 8.42
C PRO A 59 -2.10 -6.32 9.47
N VAL A 60 -2.43 -5.03 9.48
CA VAL A 60 -1.82 -4.05 10.35
C VAL A 60 -2.86 -3.45 11.29
N ARG A 61 -2.47 -3.25 12.55
CA ARG A 61 -3.24 -2.56 13.59
C ARG A 61 -2.38 -1.48 14.23
N ALA A 62 -2.95 -0.31 14.47
CA ALA A 62 -2.44 0.58 15.49
C ALA A 62 -2.71 -0.01 16.87
N VAL A 63 -1.67 -0.07 17.70
CA VAL A 63 -1.77 -0.51 19.09
C VAL A 63 -1.14 0.52 20.02
N VAL A 64 -1.74 0.72 21.19
CA VAL A 64 -1.16 1.49 22.29
C VAL A 64 -0.64 0.50 23.31
N VAL A 65 0.64 0.62 23.67
CA VAL A 65 1.31 -0.29 24.60
C VAL A 65 1.93 0.52 25.73
N ASP A 66 1.78 0.05 26.97
CA ASP A 66 2.45 0.65 28.12
C ASP A 66 3.93 0.25 28.21
N ARG A 67 4.63 0.74 29.24
CA ARG A 67 6.05 0.44 29.49
C ARG A 67 6.32 -1.03 29.82
N ASP A 68 5.31 -1.75 30.31
CA ASP A 68 5.38 -3.14 30.75
C ASP A 68 4.97 -4.10 29.62
N GLY A 69 4.76 -3.58 28.40
CA GLY A 69 4.40 -4.36 27.23
C GLY A 69 2.92 -4.75 27.17
N ARG A 70 2.06 -4.12 27.98
CA ARG A 70 0.62 -4.39 27.99
C ARG A 70 -0.10 -3.58 26.93
N LEU A 71 -1.00 -4.25 26.22
CA LEU A 71 -1.88 -3.63 25.26
C LEU A 71 -2.93 -2.78 25.98
N LEU A 72 -2.98 -1.48 25.70
CA LEU A 72 -3.97 -0.55 26.24
C LEU A 72 -5.08 -0.19 25.25
N GLY A 73 -4.84 -0.40 23.95
CA GLY A 73 -5.78 -0.09 22.88
C GLY A 73 -5.38 -0.75 21.57
N ALA A 74 -6.36 -1.19 20.79
CA ALA A 74 -6.16 -1.77 19.47
C ALA A 74 -7.20 -1.21 18.50
N SER A 75 -6.74 -0.61 17.40
CA SER A 75 -7.59 -0.17 16.29
C SER A 75 -8.17 -1.37 15.51
N PRO A 76 -9.21 -1.15 14.68
CA PRO A 76 -9.62 -2.12 13.68
C PRO A 76 -8.45 -2.55 12.79
N MET A 77 -8.53 -3.79 12.30
CA MET A 77 -7.55 -4.31 11.35
C MET A 77 -7.69 -3.60 10.01
N SER A 78 -6.58 -3.17 9.43
CA SER A 78 -6.52 -2.65 8.06
C SER A 78 -5.36 -3.29 7.30
N ALA A 79 -5.37 -3.12 5.97
CA ALA A 79 -4.24 -3.50 5.13
C ALA A 79 -3.22 -2.35 4.97
N VAL A 80 -3.63 -1.10 5.25
CA VAL A 80 -2.76 0.08 5.08
C VAL A 80 -2.99 1.07 6.20
N LEU A 81 -2.10 1.07 7.18
CA LEU A 81 -2.04 2.10 8.21
C LEU A 81 -0.76 2.93 8.07
N GLY A 82 -0.90 4.24 8.22
CA GLY A 82 0.21 5.19 8.34
C GLY A 82 0.09 6.00 9.62
N MET A 83 1.21 6.24 10.30
CA MET A 83 1.24 7.07 11.51
C MET A 83 1.91 8.41 11.22
N ILE A 84 1.31 9.48 11.71
CA ILE A 84 1.91 10.82 11.70
C ILE A 84 1.87 11.35 13.12
N CYS A 85 3.01 11.86 13.56
CA CYS A 85 3.14 12.50 14.85
C CYS A 85 3.41 13.99 14.68
N GLU A 86 2.73 14.77 15.49
CA GLU A 86 2.95 16.20 15.65
C GLU A 86 3.52 16.43 17.04
N SER A 87 4.62 17.17 17.10
CA SER A 87 5.19 17.60 18.38
C SER A 87 4.63 18.97 18.69
N GLU A 88 3.73 19.05 19.66
CA GLU A 88 3.47 20.30 20.37
C GLU A 88 4.45 20.39 21.55
N THR A 89 4.76 21.60 21.99
CA THR A 89 5.92 21.97 22.84
C THR A 89 6.23 21.05 24.02
N GLU A 90 5.24 20.34 24.57
CA GLU A 90 5.43 19.35 25.65
C GLU A 90 4.69 18.02 25.43
N HIS A 91 3.95 17.87 24.33
CA HIS A 91 3.12 16.70 24.06
C HIS A 91 3.28 16.27 22.60
N ARG A 92 3.75 15.04 22.40
CA ARG A 92 3.73 14.39 21.08
C ARG A 92 2.38 13.72 20.92
N THR A 93 1.60 14.20 19.97
CA THR A 93 0.32 13.59 19.58
C THR A 93 0.51 12.87 18.26
N CYS A 94 -0.02 11.66 18.16
CA CYS A 94 0.08 10.87 16.94
C CYS A 94 -1.31 10.44 16.49
N ARG A 95 -1.50 10.46 15.17
CA ARG A 95 -2.72 10.02 14.50
C ARG A 95 -2.37 8.88 13.58
N VAL A 96 -3.26 7.88 13.51
CA VAL A 96 -3.11 6.79 12.55
C VAL A 96 -4.17 6.92 11.48
N TYR A 97 -3.75 6.92 10.22
CA TYR A 97 -4.63 6.98 9.07
C TYR A 97 -4.74 5.62 8.42
N ASP A 98 -5.98 5.24 8.12
CA ASP A 98 -6.32 4.06 7.33
C ASP A 98 -6.57 4.45 5.88
N GLY A 99 -5.61 4.10 5.01
CA GLY A 99 -5.66 4.42 3.59
C GLY A 99 -6.76 3.66 2.83
N VAL A 100 -7.31 2.59 3.40
CA VAL A 100 -8.39 1.81 2.79
C VAL A 100 -9.75 2.40 3.14
N SER A 101 -9.99 2.66 4.43
CA SER A 101 -11.28 3.16 4.90
C SER A 101 -11.40 4.70 4.91
N GLY A 102 -10.28 5.42 4.77
CA GLY A 102 -10.24 6.89 4.81
C GLY A 102 -10.51 7.45 6.20
N LYS A 103 -10.15 6.70 7.25
CA LYS A 103 -10.42 7.04 8.66
C LYS A 103 -9.15 7.41 9.41
N ILE A 104 -9.30 8.21 10.45
CA ILE A 104 -8.27 8.53 11.43
C ILE A 104 -8.63 7.83 12.75
N TYR A 105 -7.63 7.18 13.34
CA TYR A 105 -7.66 6.62 14.68
C TYR A 105 -6.76 7.44 15.60
N GLU A 106 -7.36 7.96 16.66
CA GLU A 106 -6.71 8.75 17.72
C GLU A 106 -6.85 8.02 19.06
N PRO A 107 -5.77 7.82 19.83
CA PRO A 107 -5.86 7.23 21.16
C PRO A 107 -6.81 8.03 22.06
N ALA A 108 -7.81 7.35 22.62
CA ALA A 108 -8.85 7.97 23.45
C ALA A 108 -8.68 7.51 24.91
N PRO A 109 -8.19 8.37 25.82
CA PRO A 109 -7.82 7.97 27.18
C PRO A 109 -8.93 7.24 27.95
N ALA A 110 -10.18 7.70 27.79
CA ALA A 110 -11.35 7.13 28.45
C ALA A 110 -11.75 5.73 27.93
N LYS A 111 -11.19 5.30 26.80
CA LYS A 111 -11.46 4.00 26.16
C LYS A 111 -10.30 3.02 26.28
N LEU A 112 -9.16 3.48 26.79
CA LEU A 112 -8.00 2.62 27.05
C LEU A 112 -8.31 1.70 28.23
N ARG A 113 -7.88 0.44 28.11
CA ARG A 113 -8.07 -0.61 29.12
C ARG A 113 -6.97 -1.65 28.99
N ASP A 114 -6.61 -2.31 30.09
CA ASP A 114 -5.61 -3.38 30.08
C ASP A 114 -6.14 -4.59 29.29
N GLY A 115 -5.49 -4.86 28.16
CA GLY A 115 -5.73 -5.98 27.26
C GLY A 115 -4.77 -7.16 27.46
N GLY A 116 -3.88 -7.08 28.45
CA GLY A 116 -2.84 -8.08 28.70
C GLY A 116 -1.52 -7.79 27.98
N VAL A 117 -0.48 -8.57 28.32
CA VAL A 117 0.88 -8.43 27.78
C VAL A 117 0.92 -8.94 26.34
N ILE A 118 1.33 -8.08 25.41
CA ILE A 118 1.53 -8.45 23.99
C ILE A 118 2.98 -8.25 23.53
N GLU A 119 3.78 -7.55 24.33
CA GLU A 119 5.17 -7.22 24.03
C GLU A 119 6.07 -7.73 25.16
N MET A 120 7.17 -8.38 24.79
CA MET A 120 8.24 -8.74 25.72
C MET A 120 9.57 -8.37 25.07
N ASP A 121 10.45 -7.72 25.84
CA ASP A 121 11.78 -7.29 25.40
C ASP A 121 11.76 -6.46 24.09
N GLY A 122 10.77 -5.57 23.95
CA GLY A 122 10.66 -4.70 22.77
C GLY A 122 9.99 -5.35 21.55
N ARG A 123 9.66 -6.65 21.61
CA ARG A 123 9.17 -7.43 20.47
C ARG A 123 7.73 -7.92 20.72
N PRO A 124 6.87 -7.90 19.69
CA PRO A 124 5.53 -8.45 19.84
C PRO A 124 5.62 -9.98 19.96
N GLN A 125 4.92 -10.52 20.95
CA GLN A 125 4.81 -11.96 21.21
C GLN A 125 3.51 -12.54 20.65
N ALA A 126 2.48 -11.70 20.56
CA ALA A 126 1.17 -12.08 20.06
C ALA A 126 0.58 -10.96 19.20
N TYR A 127 -0.10 -11.36 18.13
CA TYR A 127 -1.03 -10.47 17.45
C TYR A 127 -2.41 -10.64 18.10
N PRO A 128 -3.14 -9.55 18.43
CA PRO A 128 -4.45 -9.63 19.06
C PRO A 128 -5.53 -10.04 18.04
N GLU A 129 -5.41 -11.24 17.45
CA GLU A 129 -6.39 -11.81 16.51
C GLU A 129 -7.71 -12.13 17.20
N ASP A 130 -7.62 -12.69 18.42
CA ASP A 130 -8.77 -13.11 19.23
C ASP A 130 -9.48 -11.96 19.97
N MET A 131 -8.93 -10.74 19.89
CA MET A 131 -9.60 -9.56 20.40
C MET A 131 -10.69 -9.12 19.43
N THR A 132 -11.86 -9.72 19.61
CA THR A 132 -13.07 -9.51 18.80
C THR A 132 -13.60 -8.08 18.78
N THR A 133 -13.05 -7.17 19.59
CA THR A 133 -13.44 -5.77 19.65
C THR A 133 -12.23 -4.85 19.65
N ASP A 134 -12.22 -3.92 18.71
CA ASP A 134 -11.42 -2.70 18.72
C ASP A 134 -11.77 -1.82 19.94
N PHE A 135 -10.75 -1.19 20.54
CA PHE A 135 -10.90 -0.35 21.73
C PHE A 135 -9.73 0.60 21.90
N GLY A 136 -9.87 1.61 22.76
CA GLY A 136 -8.78 2.55 23.04
C GLY A 136 -8.59 3.65 21.98
N PHE A 137 -9.37 3.64 20.91
CA PHE A 137 -9.31 4.65 19.85
C PHE A 137 -10.66 5.37 19.67
N GLU A 138 -10.59 6.64 19.34
CA GLU A 138 -11.63 7.38 18.65
C GLU A 138 -11.43 7.29 17.15
N GLU A 139 -12.53 7.10 16.44
CA GLU A 139 -12.55 6.98 14.99
C GLU A 139 -13.31 8.17 14.41
N ARG A 140 -12.75 8.78 13.37
CA ARG A 140 -13.42 9.79 12.57
C ARG A 140 -12.99 9.72 11.11
N PRO A 141 -13.81 10.19 10.16
CA PRO A 141 -13.35 10.37 8.78
C PRO A 141 -12.17 11.35 8.72
N ALA A 142 -11.22 11.07 7.83
CA ALA A 142 -10.10 11.96 7.57
C ALA A 142 -10.55 13.22 6.85
N GLY A 143 -10.03 14.38 7.24
CA GLY A 143 -10.17 15.61 6.46
C GLY A 143 -9.34 15.56 5.17
N LEU A 144 -9.71 16.33 4.14
CA LEU A 144 -8.98 16.34 2.86
C LEU A 144 -7.48 16.68 3.02
N THR A 145 -7.15 17.64 3.89
CA THR A 145 -5.76 18.04 4.16
C THR A 145 -4.97 16.94 4.85
N GLU A 146 -5.60 16.21 5.78
CA GLU A 146 -5.01 15.05 6.44
C GLU A 146 -4.77 13.94 5.44
N THR A 147 -5.79 13.57 4.65
CA THR A 147 -5.66 12.59 3.56
C THR A 147 -4.48 12.93 2.67
N VAL A 148 -4.42 14.13 2.09
CA VAL A 148 -3.32 14.53 1.19
C VAL A 148 -1.96 14.41 1.89
N ARG A 149 -1.85 14.84 3.15
CA ARG A 149 -0.60 14.75 3.91
C ARG A 149 -0.16 13.31 4.14
N PHE A 150 -1.06 12.43 4.58
CA PHE A 150 -0.77 11.01 4.79
C PHE A 150 -0.37 10.32 3.49
N GLU A 151 -1.09 10.59 2.39
CA GLU A 151 -0.78 10.01 1.07
C GLU A 151 0.59 10.46 0.55
N ILE A 152 0.95 11.74 0.73
CA ILE A 152 2.29 12.25 0.37
C ILE A 152 3.36 11.56 1.22
N GLN A 153 3.16 11.45 2.53
CA GLN A 153 4.14 10.80 3.40
C GLN A 153 4.33 9.33 3.01
N GLN A 154 3.25 8.63 2.68
CA GLN A 154 3.30 7.24 2.23
C GLN A 154 4.01 7.09 0.88
N LEU A 155 3.76 8.00 -0.07
CA LEU A 155 4.50 8.07 -1.34
C LEU A 155 6.00 8.22 -1.12
N LEU A 156 6.40 9.05 -0.15
CA LEU A 156 7.79 9.31 0.20
C LEU A 156 8.44 8.13 0.93
N SER A 157 7.75 7.53 1.90
CA SER A 157 8.26 6.35 2.63
C SER A 157 8.45 5.14 1.71
N SER A 158 7.63 5.04 0.66
CA SER A 158 7.66 3.95 -0.32
C SER A 158 8.12 4.41 -1.70
N TRP A 159 9.03 5.39 -1.77
CA TRP A 159 9.44 6.06 -3.02
C TRP A 159 9.87 5.08 -4.13
N MET A 160 10.59 4.01 -3.78
CA MET A 160 11.09 3.04 -4.77
C MET A 160 9.94 2.24 -5.39
N ALA A 161 8.98 1.79 -4.56
CA ALA A 161 7.76 1.15 -5.04
C ALA A 161 6.94 2.11 -5.93
N THR A 162 6.85 3.39 -5.52
CA THR A 162 6.19 4.44 -6.31
C THR A 162 6.84 4.65 -7.69
N ILE A 163 8.18 4.69 -7.77
CA ILE A 163 8.88 4.80 -9.06
C ILE A 163 8.59 3.58 -9.95
N LEU A 164 8.66 2.37 -9.40
CA LEU A 164 8.37 1.14 -10.14
C LEU A 164 6.91 1.11 -10.63
N ALA A 165 5.96 1.51 -9.78
CA ALA A 165 4.55 1.60 -10.12
C ALA A 165 4.30 2.63 -11.24
N LEU A 166 4.94 3.82 -11.17
CA LEU A 166 4.87 4.84 -12.22
C LEU A 166 5.47 4.35 -13.54
N ALA A 167 6.62 3.68 -13.50
CA ALA A 167 7.25 3.11 -14.69
C ALA A 167 6.37 2.02 -15.33
N TRP A 168 5.82 1.11 -14.52
CA TRP A 168 4.88 0.08 -14.96
C TRP A 168 3.62 0.67 -15.58
N SER A 169 3.02 1.66 -14.93
CA SER A 169 1.86 2.41 -15.42
C SER A 169 2.17 3.15 -16.74
N ALA A 170 3.34 3.77 -16.85
CA ALA A 170 3.77 4.44 -18.09
C ALA A 170 3.95 3.45 -19.25
N LEU A 171 4.50 2.26 -19.00
CA LEU A 171 4.59 1.19 -20.01
C LEU A 171 3.20 0.74 -20.49
N PHE A 172 2.28 0.51 -19.54
CA PHE A 172 0.89 0.17 -19.85
C PHE A 172 0.25 1.21 -20.76
N TRP A 173 0.35 2.49 -20.39
CA TRP A 173 -0.20 3.58 -21.19
C TRP A 173 0.50 3.77 -22.54
N GLY A 174 1.81 3.52 -22.63
CA GLY A 174 2.55 3.54 -23.90
C GLY A 174 2.03 2.51 -24.92
N LEU A 175 1.56 1.36 -24.42
CA LEU A 175 0.92 0.33 -25.24
C LEU A 175 -0.53 0.71 -25.59
N ALA A 176 -1.31 1.16 -24.61
CA ALA A 176 -2.75 1.44 -24.76
C ALA A 176 -3.05 2.74 -25.53
N MET A 177 -2.30 3.81 -25.29
CA MET A 177 -2.62 5.16 -25.79
C MET A 177 -2.72 5.23 -27.32
N PRO A 178 -1.82 4.62 -28.12
CA PRO A 178 -1.96 4.62 -29.58
C PRO A 178 -3.17 3.83 -30.10
N LEU A 179 -3.63 2.80 -29.37
CA LEU A 179 -4.87 2.09 -29.70
C LEU A 179 -6.07 3.01 -29.46
N ILE A 180 -6.11 3.67 -28.30
CA ILE A 180 -7.14 4.65 -27.96
C ILE A 180 -7.18 5.79 -28.99
N GLN A 181 -6.03 6.36 -29.33
CA GLN A 181 -5.92 7.42 -30.35
C GLN A 181 -6.38 6.96 -31.74
N ALA A 182 -6.12 5.71 -32.12
CA ALA A 182 -6.56 5.15 -33.39
C ALA A 182 -8.09 4.93 -33.42
N VAL A 183 -8.68 4.46 -32.31
CA VAL A 183 -10.14 4.31 -32.15
C VAL A 183 -10.83 5.67 -32.19
N LEU A 184 -10.25 6.69 -31.54
CA LEU A 184 -10.75 8.07 -31.55
C LEU A 184 -10.49 8.82 -32.88
N GLY A 185 -9.92 8.19 -33.89
CA GLY A 185 -9.64 8.81 -35.20
C GLY A 185 -8.55 9.90 -35.19
N ARG A 186 -7.81 10.05 -34.09
CA ARG A 186 -6.79 11.11 -33.91
C ARG A 186 -5.43 10.76 -34.52
N ARG A 187 -5.18 9.49 -34.85
CA ARG A 187 -3.91 9.01 -35.40
C ARG A 187 -4.15 7.96 -36.48
N ARG A 188 -3.21 7.87 -37.43
CA ARG A 188 -3.21 6.83 -38.47
C ARG A 188 -3.26 5.45 -37.80
N ARG A 189 -4.15 4.57 -38.30
CA ARG A 189 -4.31 3.23 -37.73
C ARG A 189 -2.98 2.48 -37.77
N PRO A 190 -2.50 1.93 -36.64
CA PRO A 190 -1.30 1.11 -36.62
C PRO A 190 -1.49 -0.16 -37.46
N ARG A 191 -0.38 -0.77 -37.90
CA ARG A 191 -0.43 -2.07 -38.61
C ARG A 191 -1.08 -3.13 -37.71
N ALA A 192 -1.81 -4.08 -38.30
CA ALA A 192 -2.52 -5.12 -37.55
C ALA A 192 -1.63 -5.87 -36.54
N LEU A 193 -0.40 -6.22 -36.94
CA LEU A 193 0.58 -6.85 -36.04
C LEU A 193 0.89 -5.98 -34.79
N ALA A 194 1.03 -4.67 -34.97
CA ALA A 194 1.28 -3.76 -33.85
C ALA A 194 0.06 -3.64 -32.93
N ILE A 195 -1.16 -3.74 -33.46
CA ILE A 195 -2.39 -3.78 -32.66
C ILE A 195 -2.40 -5.05 -31.80
N VAL A 196 -2.18 -6.21 -32.41
CA VAL A 196 -2.18 -7.50 -31.70
C VAL A 196 -1.13 -7.54 -30.60
N LEU A 197 0.11 -7.12 -30.87
CA LEU A 197 1.17 -7.10 -29.87
C LEU A 197 0.86 -6.16 -28.69
N ARG A 198 0.28 -4.98 -28.96
CA ARG A 198 -0.11 -4.04 -27.90
C ARG A 198 -1.26 -4.57 -27.05
N LEU A 199 -2.28 -5.15 -27.68
CA LEU A 199 -3.40 -5.76 -26.97
C LEU A 199 -2.93 -6.94 -26.11
N ALA A 200 -2.04 -7.79 -26.63
CA ALA A 200 -1.44 -8.87 -25.86
C ALA A 200 -0.65 -8.35 -24.65
N GLY A 201 0.15 -7.29 -24.83
CA GLY A 201 0.89 -6.66 -23.74
C GLY A 201 -0.03 -6.07 -22.66
N VAL A 202 -1.07 -5.32 -23.06
CA VAL A 202 -2.08 -4.78 -22.14
C VAL A 202 -2.82 -5.91 -21.40
N ALA A 203 -3.22 -6.96 -22.12
CA ALA A 203 -3.92 -8.11 -21.56
C ALA A 203 -3.06 -8.91 -20.56
N LEU A 204 -1.74 -8.91 -20.72
CA LEU A 204 -0.82 -9.52 -19.76
C LEU A 204 -0.58 -8.62 -18.54
N MET A 205 -0.42 -7.32 -18.74
CA MET A 205 -0.12 -6.39 -17.65
C MET A 205 -1.32 -6.15 -16.72
N ALA A 206 -2.54 -6.08 -17.26
CA ALA A 206 -3.75 -5.83 -16.48
C ALA A 206 -3.99 -6.82 -15.31
N PRO A 207 -3.96 -8.16 -15.51
CA PRO A 207 -4.14 -9.10 -14.41
C PRO A 207 -2.99 -9.06 -13.40
N ILE A 208 -1.76 -8.78 -13.83
CA ILE A 208 -0.61 -8.61 -12.92
C ILE A 208 -0.83 -7.39 -12.03
N THR A 209 -1.26 -6.26 -12.60
CA THR A 209 -1.60 -5.06 -11.82
C THR A 209 -2.75 -5.33 -10.85
N ALA A 210 -3.81 -6.01 -11.30
CA ALA A 210 -4.96 -6.34 -10.47
C ALA A 210 -4.57 -7.27 -9.32
N LEU A 211 -3.75 -8.29 -9.60
CA LEU A 211 -3.23 -9.20 -8.58
C LEU A 211 -2.31 -8.47 -7.59
N ALA A 212 -1.38 -7.63 -8.08
CA ALA A 212 -0.49 -6.85 -7.23
C ALA A 212 -1.29 -5.93 -6.28
N TRP A 213 -2.34 -5.29 -6.78
CA TRP A 213 -3.22 -4.45 -5.96
C TRP A 213 -4.10 -5.26 -5.00
N LEU A 214 -4.53 -6.47 -5.38
CA LEU A 214 -5.26 -7.36 -4.46
C LEU A 214 -4.36 -7.85 -3.32
N LEU A 215 -3.09 -8.16 -3.63
CA LEU A 215 -2.11 -8.63 -2.65
C LEU A 215 -1.61 -7.51 -1.75
N SER A 216 -1.52 -6.28 -2.25
CA SER A 216 -1.09 -5.09 -1.51
C SER A 216 -2.02 -3.92 -1.89
N PRO A 217 -3.20 -3.83 -1.27
CA PRO A 217 -4.14 -2.77 -1.59
C PRO A 217 -3.52 -1.44 -1.19
N TYR A 218 -3.48 -0.51 -2.12
CA TYR A 218 -3.12 0.88 -1.84
C TYR A 218 -4.39 1.73 -1.81
N SER A 219 -4.30 2.93 -1.23
CA SER A 219 -5.39 3.89 -1.27
C SER A 219 -5.81 4.22 -2.72
N LEU A 220 -7.08 4.63 -2.89
CA LEU A 220 -7.57 5.09 -4.19
C LEU A 220 -6.82 6.35 -4.67
N ALA A 221 -6.36 7.19 -3.75
CA ALA A 221 -5.59 8.38 -4.06
C ALA A 221 -4.22 8.00 -4.65
N TYR A 222 -3.51 7.06 -4.04
CA TYR A 222 -2.25 6.53 -4.56
C TYR A 222 -2.43 5.94 -5.96
N LEU A 223 -3.46 5.11 -6.16
CA LEU A 223 -3.77 4.53 -7.47
C LEU A 223 -4.02 5.61 -8.52
N ALA A 224 -4.79 6.65 -8.18
CA ALA A 224 -5.05 7.76 -9.10
C ALA A 224 -3.75 8.49 -9.49
N VAL A 225 -2.86 8.76 -8.52
CA VAL A 225 -1.54 9.37 -8.79
C VAL A 225 -0.70 8.50 -9.74
N VAL A 226 -0.61 7.20 -9.49
CA VAL A 226 0.18 6.27 -10.32
C VAL A 226 -0.40 6.14 -11.73
N VAL A 227 -1.72 6.00 -11.85
CA VAL A 227 -2.38 5.85 -13.16
C VAL A 227 -2.28 7.12 -13.98
N THR A 228 -2.59 8.28 -13.39
CA THR A 228 -2.54 9.58 -14.09
C THR A 228 -1.10 10.01 -14.38
N GLY A 229 -0.19 9.84 -13.44
CA GLY A 229 1.24 10.11 -13.60
C GLY A 229 1.85 9.24 -14.70
N GLY A 230 1.57 7.94 -14.72
CA GLY A 230 2.01 7.04 -15.78
C GLY A 230 1.44 7.42 -17.15
N ALA A 231 0.15 7.78 -17.22
CA ALA A 231 -0.48 8.25 -18.46
C ALA A 231 0.19 9.52 -18.99
N LEU A 232 0.48 10.48 -18.10
CA LEU A 232 1.17 11.72 -18.43
C LEU A 232 2.58 11.45 -18.94
N LEU A 233 3.36 10.61 -18.25
CA LEU A 233 4.71 10.22 -18.69
C LEU A 233 4.67 9.58 -20.08
N ALA A 234 3.78 8.61 -20.29
CA ALA A 234 3.61 7.95 -21.58
C ALA A 234 3.26 8.95 -22.69
N TYR A 235 2.39 9.93 -22.39
CA TYR A 235 2.03 10.99 -23.33
C TYR A 235 3.22 11.89 -23.68
N LEU A 236 4.01 12.32 -22.68
CA LEU A 236 5.18 13.17 -22.86
C LEU A 236 6.26 12.47 -23.70
N PHE A 237 6.53 11.19 -23.44
CA PHE A 237 7.50 10.40 -24.23
C PHE A 237 7.00 10.07 -25.64
N ALA A 238 5.69 9.96 -25.86
CA ALA A 238 5.11 9.69 -27.17
C ALA A 238 5.06 10.93 -28.08
N LYS A 239 5.20 12.14 -27.53
CA LYS A 239 5.21 13.38 -28.29
C LYS A 239 6.53 13.46 -29.08
N PRO A 240 6.52 13.43 -30.42
CA PRO A 240 7.74 13.63 -31.19
C PRO A 240 8.30 15.00 -30.78
N TRP A 241 9.54 15.03 -30.32
CA TRP A 241 10.27 16.27 -30.16
C TRP A 241 10.29 16.90 -31.54
N ARG A 242 9.45 17.92 -31.76
CA ARG A 242 9.52 18.72 -32.97
C ARG A 242 10.90 19.34 -32.91
N THR A 243 11.84 18.78 -33.65
CA THR A 243 13.10 19.45 -33.95
C THR A 243 12.69 20.81 -34.48
N ALA A 244 12.94 21.85 -33.69
CA ALA A 244 12.79 23.22 -34.14
C ALA A 244 13.77 23.37 -35.31
N THR A 245 13.26 23.19 -36.51
CA THR A 245 13.98 23.52 -37.73
C THR A 245 14.07 25.04 -37.75
N ALA A 246 15.24 25.54 -37.36
CA ALA A 246 15.75 26.84 -37.77
C ALA A 246 16.08 26.82 -39.26
#